data_AF-T1AXS4-F1
#
_entry.id   AF-T1AXS4-F1
#
_cell.length_a   1.000
_cell.length_b   1.000
_cell.length_c   1.000
_cell.angle_alpha   90.00
_cell.angle_beta   90.00
_cell.angle_gamma   90.00
#
_symmetry.space_group_name_H-M   'P 1'
#
loop_
_entity.id
_entity.type
_entity.pdbx_description
1 polymer ?
#
loop_
_entity_poly.entity_id
_entity_poly.type
_entity_poly.pdbx_seq_one_letter_code
_entity_poly.pdbx_strand_id
1 'polypeptide(L)'
;MTTRYPPGPGGVERHVRELVHRQRARGYDARVVASDLYTEIPWVRLPPGPRGAWVLEEGVPVLRYPALSLPGELHYPFLPGLYRRVRRERPALLHVHTYGTYQGFSALAARRLNRTPWVLTAHFHPTWSIWGGDRRKSLRRLYDRYLAGPVVRSASRVVVQTPEEGRLLREVVHPTHVVEIPPGYTPLAASPLHGKGAFATATGPG
;
A
#
# COMPACT_ATOMS: atom_id res chain seq x y z
N MET A 1 6.52 -2.15 2.63
CA MET A 1 6.18 -2.83 1.36
C MET A 1 4.90 -2.22 0.84
N THR A 2 4.90 -1.76 -0.41
CA THR A 2 3.75 -1.07 -1.03
C THR A 2 3.68 -1.47 -2.50
N THR A 3 2.53 -1.29 -3.17
CA THR A 3 2.42 -1.53 -4.62
C THR A 3 3.19 -0.49 -5.39
N ARG A 4 2.99 0.79 -5.06
CA ARG A 4 3.73 1.90 -5.67
C ARG A 4 4.31 2.78 -4.57
N TYR A 5 5.28 3.57 -4.96
CA TYR A 5 5.97 4.56 -4.13
C TYR A 5 6.29 5.75 -5.04
N PRO A 6 6.41 7.00 -4.54
CA PRO A 6 6.79 8.15 -5.34
C PRO A 6 8.00 7.83 -6.22
N PRO A 7 8.04 8.28 -7.48
CA PRO A 7 7.22 9.35 -8.05
C PRO A 7 5.81 8.93 -8.51
N GLY A 8 5.42 7.67 -8.37
CA GLY A 8 4.04 7.24 -8.65
C GLY A 8 3.02 8.06 -7.84
N PRO A 9 1.93 8.57 -8.45
CA PRO A 9 0.98 9.43 -7.77
C PRO A 9 -0.03 8.63 -6.93
N GLY A 10 -0.41 9.18 -5.79
CA GLY A 10 -1.56 8.72 -4.99
C GLY A 10 -1.38 8.93 -3.49
N GLY A 11 -2.47 8.69 -2.75
CA GLY A 11 -2.52 8.91 -1.30
C GLY A 11 -1.69 7.91 -0.51
N VAL A 12 -1.69 6.63 -0.92
CA VAL A 12 -0.86 5.58 -0.29
C VAL A 12 0.62 5.89 -0.49
N GLU A 13 1.00 6.27 -1.70
CA GLU A 13 2.38 6.58 -2.09
C GLU A 13 2.94 7.73 -1.25
N ARG A 14 2.16 8.82 -1.10
CA ARG A 14 2.51 9.94 -0.22
C ARG A 14 2.58 9.52 1.25
N HIS A 15 1.57 8.79 1.72
CA HIS A 15 1.52 8.33 3.11
C HIS A 15 2.76 7.48 3.48
N VAL A 16 3.13 6.53 2.61
CA VAL A 16 4.32 5.69 2.81
C VAL A 16 5.60 6.53 2.83
N ARG A 17 5.72 7.53 1.93
CA ARG A 17 6.86 8.46 1.91
C ARG A 17 6.97 9.23 3.22
N GLU A 18 5.90 9.87 3.68
CA GLU A 18 5.91 10.62 4.94
C GLU A 18 6.22 9.72 6.14
N LEU A 19 5.61 8.53 6.17
CA LEU A 19 5.83 7.55 7.23
C LEU A 19 7.30 7.11 7.30
N VAL A 20 7.91 6.73 6.16
CA VAL A 20 9.30 6.25 6.15
C VAL A 20 10.28 7.36 6.51
N HIS A 21 10.08 8.60 6.05
CA HIS A 21 10.93 9.72 6.48
C HIS A 21 10.84 9.96 7.99
N ARG A 22 9.63 9.95 8.56
CA ARG A 22 9.44 10.11 10.01
C ARG A 22 10.05 8.96 10.80
N GLN A 23 9.99 7.72 10.30
CA GLN A 23 10.67 6.58 10.92
C GLN A 23 12.19 6.73 10.86
N ARG A 24 12.75 7.12 9.71
CA ARG A 24 14.21 7.33 9.58
C ARG A 24 14.71 8.49 10.43
N ALA A 25 13.95 9.59 10.53
CA ALA A 25 14.26 10.72 11.41
C ALA A 25 14.28 10.32 12.91
N ARG A 26 13.57 9.24 13.27
CA ARG A 26 13.61 8.65 14.62
C ARG A 26 14.71 7.59 14.80
N GLY A 27 15.59 7.41 13.82
CA GLY A 27 16.72 6.48 13.88
C GLY A 27 16.42 5.05 13.43
N TYR A 28 15.23 4.75 12.91
CA TYR A 28 14.95 3.42 12.36
C TYR A 28 15.58 3.26 10.97
N ASP A 29 16.18 2.09 10.70
CA ASP A 29 16.59 1.70 9.34
C ASP A 29 15.39 1.28 8.48
N ALA A 30 14.48 2.22 8.25
CA ALA A 30 13.30 2.00 7.45
C ALA A 30 13.65 2.08 5.95
N ARG A 31 13.20 1.08 5.19
CA ARG A 31 13.46 0.91 3.76
C ARG A 31 12.16 0.58 3.02
N VAL A 32 12.08 0.94 1.75
CA VAL A 32 10.88 0.73 0.94
C VAL A 32 11.11 -0.32 -0.14
N VAL A 33 10.26 -1.34 -0.16
CA VAL A 33 10.14 -2.23 -1.32
C VAL A 33 8.82 -1.97 -2.03
N ALA A 34 8.89 -1.68 -3.33
CA ALA A 34 7.76 -1.32 -4.17
C ALA A 34 7.85 -1.99 -5.56
N SER A 35 6.84 -1.81 -6.41
CA SER A 35 6.98 -2.13 -7.82
C SER A 35 7.70 -1.02 -8.61
N ASP A 36 7.98 -1.32 -9.88
CA ASP A 36 8.39 -0.36 -10.90
C ASP A 36 7.21 0.39 -11.55
N LEU A 37 5.99 0.33 -11.00
CA LEU A 37 4.85 1.02 -11.58
C LEU A 37 4.81 2.50 -11.17
N TYR A 38 4.59 3.36 -12.17
CA TYR A 38 4.16 4.74 -11.99
C TYR A 38 2.65 4.78 -11.75
N THR A 39 1.86 4.19 -12.66
CA THR A 39 0.40 4.02 -12.53
C THR A 39 0.01 2.57 -12.78
N GLU A 40 -1.02 2.11 -12.08
CA GLU A 40 -1.62 0.79 -12.32
C GLU A 40 -2.61 0.85 -13.50
N ILE A 41 -3.39 1.93 -13.59
CA ILE A 41 -4.36 2.16 -14.66
C ILE A 41 -4.18 3.61 -15.15
N PRO A 42 -3.69 3.84 -16.38
CA PRO A 42 -3.11 2.85 -17.30
C PRO A 42 -1.84 2.20 -16.71
N TRP A 43 -1.46 1.02 -17.20
CA TRP A 43 -0.27 0.29 -16.72
C TRP A 43 1.01 0.93 -17.25
N VAL A 44 1.58 1.85 -16.48
CA VAL A 44 2.77 2.61 -16.86
C VAL A 44 3.88 2.29 -15.87
N ARG A 45 5.03 1.85 -16.41
CA ARG A 45 6.23 1.61 -15.62
C ARG A 45 7.09 2.87 -15.54
N LEU A 46 7.81 2.99 -14.45
CA LEU A 46 8.94 3.91 -14.31
C LEU A 46 10.06 3.50 -15.26
N PRO A 47 10.97 4.44 -15.60
CA PRO A 47 12.21 4.10 -16.27
C PRO A 47 12.93 2.96 -15.52
N PRO A 48 13.54 2.01 -16.25
CA PRO A 48 14.23 0.89 -15.62
C PRO A 48 15.37 1.40 -14.73
N GLY A 49 15.32 1.02 -13.46
CA GLY A 49 16.37 1.29 -12.49
C GLY A 49 17.36 0.13 -12.34
N PRO A 50 18.37 0.27 -11.46
CA PRO A 50 19.32 -0.78 -11.12
C PRO A 50 18.61 -2.03 -10.60
N ARG A 51 18.75 -3.16 -11.30
CA ARG A 51 18.03 -4.39 -10.96
C ARG A 51 18.52 -4.96 -9.63
N GLY A 52 17.60 -5.15 -8.68
CA GLY A 52 17.89 -5.84 -7.43
C GLY A 52 18.80 -5.09 -6.46
N ALA A 53 19.08 -3.81 -6.70
CA ALA A 53 19.87 -2.95 -5.83
C ALA A 53 18.98 -1.93 -5.10
N TRP A 54 19.41 -1.54 -3.90
CA TRP A 54 18.81 -0.43 -3.17
C TRP A 54 19.29 0.88 -3.80
N VAL A 55 18.36 1.76 -4.13
CA VAL A 55 18.63 3.11 -4.63
C VAL A 55 18.19 4.10 -3.56
N LEU A 56 19.02 5.10 -3.28
CA LEU A 56 18.66 6.15 -2.33
C LEU A 56 17.78 7.18 -3.04
N GLU A 57 16.49 7.19 -2.72
CA GLU A 57 15.52 8.18 -3.20
C GLU A 57 15.20 9.12 -2.03
N GLU A 58 15.64 10.39 -2.10
CA GLU A 58 15.43 11.39 -1.04
C GLU A 58 15.93 10.96 0.35
N GLY A 59 17.03 10.18 0.41
CA GLY A 59 17.55 9.66 1.69
C GLY A 59 16.85 8.41 2.21
N VAL A 60 15.92 7.83 1.44
CA VAL A 60 15.24 6.57 1.73
C VAL A 60 15.79 5.48 0.80
N PRO A 61 16.29 4.34 1.33
CA PRO A 61 16.61 3.19 0.49
C PRO A 61 15.33 2.59 -0.10
N VAL A 62 15.22 2.62 -1.43
CA VAL A 62 14.10 2.08 -2.20
C VAL A 62 14.59 0.96 -3.10
N LEU A 63 13.83 -0.14 -3.12
CA LEU A 63 14.05 -1.27 -4.01
C LEU A 63 12.78 -1.52 -4.81
N ARG A 64 12.92 -1.55 -6.14
CA ARG A 64 11.80 -1.75 -7.06
C ARG A 64 11.90 -3.08 -7.78
N TYR A 65 10.77 -3.77 -7.87
CA TYR A 65 10.64 -5.00 -8.65
C TYR A 65 9.70 -4.80 -9.83
N PRO A 66 10.00 -5.42 -10.99
CA PRO A 66 9.07 -5.47 -12.09
C PRO A 66 7.72 -6.02 -11.66
N ALA A 67 6.67 -5.21 -11.76
CA ALA A 67 5.31 -5.71 -11.60
C ALA A 67 4.91 -6.52 -12.83
N LEU A 68 4.20 -7.61 -12.60
CA LEU A 68 3.48 -8.36 -13.62
C LEU A 68 1.99 -8.25 -13.32
N SER A 69 1.15 -8.45 -14.33
CA SER A 69 -0.29 -8.59 -14.15
C SER A 69 -0.83 -9.56 -15.18
N LEU A 70 -1.93 -10.23 -14.84
CA LEU A 70 -2.74 -10.90 -15.84
C LEU A 70 -3.35 -9.88 -16.82
N PRO A 71 -3.54 -10.25 -18.09
CA PRO A 71 -4.13 -9.36 -19.09
C PRO A 71 -5.64 -9.16 -18.85
N GLY A 72 -6.17 -8.10 -19.46
CA GLY A 72 -7.59 -7.78 -19.42
C GLY A 72 -8.09 -7.40 -18.03
N GLU A 73 -9.31 -7.84 -17.70
CA GLU A 73 -9.98 -7.47 -16.44
C GLU A 73 -9.37 -8.11 -15.18
N LEU A 74 -8.50 -9.11 -15.28
CA LEU A 74 -7.91 -9.78 -14.11
C LEU A 74 -6.71 -9.01 -13.52
N HIS A 75 -6.70 -7.70 -13.74
CA HIS A 75 -5.55 -6.85 -13.49
C HIS A 75 -5.23 -6.71 -11.99
N TYR A 76 -4.11 -7.30 -11.58
CA TYR A 76 -3.59 -7.23 -10.21
C TYR A 76 -2.06 -7.26 -10.21
N PRO A 77 -1.38 -6.26 -9.62
CA PRO A 77 0.07 -6.25 -9.51
C PRO A 77 0.62 -7.45 -8.72
N PHE A 78 1.51 -8.19 -9.37
CA PHE A 78 2.26 -9.32 -8.82
C PHE A 78 3.75 -9.04 -8.91
N LEU A 79 4.49 -9.21 -7.80
CA LEU A 79 5.90 -8.83 -7.68
C LEU A 79 6.76 -10.04 -7.27
N PRO A 80 7.03 -11.01 -8.15
CA PRO A 80 7.65 -12.29 -7.76
C PRO A 80 9.04 -12.14 -7.11
N GLY A 81 9.78 -11.09 -7.48
CA GLY A 81 11.07 -10.77 -6.85
C GLY A 81 10.97 -10.39 -5.37
N LEU A 82 9.82 -9.85 -4.94
CA LEU A 82 9.56 -9.48 -3.55
C LEU A 82 9.65 -10.68 -2.62
N TYR A 83 9.01 -11.79 -2.99
CA TYR A 83 8.99 -13.00 -2.19
C TYR A 83 10.41 -13.52 -1.89
N ARG A 84 11.25 -13.57 -2.93
CA ARG A 84 12.66 -13.99 -2.78
C ARG A 84 13.44 -13.05 -1.87
N ARG A 85 13.20 -11.74 -1.98
CA ARG A 85 13.89 -10.73 -1.19
C ARG A 85 13.56 -10.82 0.28
N VAL A 86 12.28 -10.82 0.62
CA VAL A 86 11.82 -10.86 2.01
C VAL A 86 12.34 -12.11 2.72
N ARG A 87 12.39 -13.25 2.01
CA ARG A 87 12.98 -14.48 2.55
C ARG A 87 14.46 -14.36 2.88
N ARG A 88 15.23 -13.64 2.05
CA ARG A 88 16.68 -13.47 2.21
C ARG A 88 17.05 -12.43 3.26
N GLU A 89 16.37 -11.28 3.27
CA GLU A 89 16.75 -10.14 4.12
C GLU A 89 16.35 -10.28 5.58
N ARG A 90 15.32 -11.08 5.89
CA ARG A 90 14.86 -11.32 7.28
C ARG A 90 14.73 -10.02 8.10
N PRO A 91 13.94 -9.04 7.64
CA PRO A 91 13.78 -7.80 8.38
C PRO A 91 13.16 -8.05 9.77
N ALA A 92 13.45 -7.17 10.72
CA ALA A 92 12.87 -7.23 12.07
C ALA A 92 11.35 -7.04 12.07
N LEU A 93 10.83 -6.27 11.10
CA LEU A 93 9.40 -6.00 10.92
C LEU A 93 9.09 -5.75 9.44
N LEU A 94 7.96 -6.30 8.96
CA LEU A 94 7.39 -5.93 7.67
C LEU A 94 6.17 -5.02 7.87
N HIS A 95 6.17 -3.85 7.25
CA HIS A 95 4.97 -3.00 7.18
C HIS A 95 4.40 -3.06 5.77
N VAL A 96 3.21 -3.63 5.62
CA VAL A 96 2.50 -3.81 4.35
C VAL A 96 1.41 -2.76 4.21
N HIS A 97 1.32 -2.15 3.03
CA HIS A 97 0.25 -1.22 2.70
C HIS A 97 -0.69 -1.84 1.66
N THR A 98 -1.97 -1.55 1.84
CA THR A 98 -3.08 -1.96 0.98
C THR A 98 -3.46 -3.44 1.14
N TYR A 99 -4.71 -3.66 1.51
CA TYR A 99 -5.37 -4.95 1.63
C TYR A 99 -5.48 -5.62 0.25
N GLY A 100 -5.43 -6.96 0.24
CA GLY A 100 -5.63 -7.72 -1.00
C GLY A 100 -4.48 -7.68 -1.98
N THR A 101 -3.31 -7.19 -1.57
CA THR A 101 -2.12 -7.09 -2.43
C THR A 101 -1.20 -8.29 -2.29
N TYR A 102 -0.38 -8.55 -3.31
CA TYR A 102 0.62 -9.63 -3.33
C TYR A 102 1.61 -9.58 -2.15
N GLN A 103 1.85 -8.38 -1.64
CA GLN A 103 2.72 -8.07 -0.51
C GLN A 103 2.20 -8.72 0.77
N GLY A 104 0.88 -8.82 0.96
CA GLY A 104 0.27 -9.53 2.09
C GLY A 104 0.59 -11.03 2.09
N PHE A 105 0.55 -11.68 0.92
CA PHE A 105 0.98 -13.08 0.79
C PHE A 105 2.47 -13.25 1.05
N SER A 106 3.30 -12.32 0.57
CA SER A 106 4.73 -12.31 0.84
C SER A 106 5.03 -12.17 2.34
N ALA A 107 4.26 -11.35 3.05
CA ALA A 107 4.37 -11.18 4.50
C ALA A 107 3.88 -12.42 5.28
N LEU A 108 2.76 -13.04 4.88
CA LEU A 108 2.31 -14.31 5.44
C LEU A 108 3.39 -15.39 5.30
N ALA A 109 4.01 -15.51 4.13
CA ALA A 109 5.07 -16.47 3.92
C ALA A 109 6.31 -16.15 4.76
N ALA A 110 6.71 -14.88 4.87
CA ALA A 110 7.80 -14.46 5.75
C ALA A 110 7.53 -14.80 7.22
N ARG A 111 6.28 -14.61 7.68
CA ARG A 111 5.84 -14.97 9.02
C ARG A 111 5.94 -16.48 9.26
N ARG A 112 5.55 -17.31 8.28
CA ARG A 112 5.61 -18.77 8.40
C ARG A 112 7.04 -19.31 8.34
N LEU A 113 7.86 -18.78 7.44
CA LEU A 113 9.20 -19.32 7.15
C LEU A 113 10.29 -18.76 8.07
N ASN A 114 10.21 -17.47 8.39
CA ASN A 114 11.25 -16.75 9.12
C ASN A 114 10.76 -16.19 10.47
N ARG A 115 9.48 -16.41 10.84
CA ARG A 115 8.84 -15.84 12.04
C ARG A 115 8.82 -14.30 12.08
N THR A 116 9.17 -13.62 10.99
CA THR A 116 9.13 -12.15 10.88
C THR A 116 7.73 -11.62 11.20
N PRO A 117 7.57 -10.74 12.20
CA PRO A 117 6.30 -10.08 12.48
C PRO A 117 5.97 -9.08 11.37
N TRP A 118 4.68 -8.78 11.21
CA TRP A 118 4.27 -7.82 10.20
C TRP A 118 2.99 -7.07 10.57
N VAL A 119 2.86 -5.86 10.02
CA VAL A 119 1.72 -4.95 10.20
C VAL A 119 1.09 -4.67 8.86
N LEU A 120 -0.24 -4.62 8.81
CA LEU A 120 -1.00 -4.21 7.64
C LEU A 120 -1.59 -2.82 7.88
N THR A 121 -1.26 -1.81 7.08
CA THR A 121 -2.13 -0.63 6.92
C THR A 121 -3.09 -0.90 5.78
N ALA A 122 -4.38 -1.02 6.10
CA ALA A 122 -5.33 -1.68 5.24
C ALA A 122 -5.63 -0.92 3.94
N HIS A 123 -5.73 0.42 3.96
CA HIS A 123 -6.22 1.20 2.81
C HIS A 123 -7.37 0.48 2.08
N PHE A 124 -8.35 0.02 2.86
CA PHE A 124 -9.34 -0.96 2.43
C PHE A 124 -10.38 -0.34 1.51
N HIS A 125 -10.60 -1.03 0.39
CA HIS A 125 -11.68 -0.75 -0.53
C HIS A 125 -12.54 -2.02 -0.68
N PRO A 126 -13.85 -1.95 -0.39
CA PRO A 126 -14.76 -3.07 -0.60
C PRO A 126 -14.88 -3.40 -2.09
N THR A 127 -15.30 -4.63 -2.42
CA THR A 127 -15.30 -5.14 -3.79
C THR A 127 -16.21 -4.36 -4.75
N TRP A 128 -17.20 -3.64 -4.25
CA TRP A 128 -18.05 -2.77 -5.06
C TRP A 128 -17.39 -1.43 -5.42
N SER A 129 -16.41 -0.98 -4.64
CA SER A 129 -15.72 0.30 -4.84
C SER A 129 -14.39 0.18 -5.60
N ILE A 130 -13.98 -1.05 -5.95
CA ILE A 130 -12.77 -1.24 -6.75
C ILE A 130 -13.06 -0.98 -8.23
N TRP A 131 -12.13 -0.28 -8.87
CA TRP A 131 -12.13 -0.12 -10.32
C TRP A 131 -11.83 -1.44 -11.03
N GLY A 132 -12.49 -1.72 -12.15
CA GLY A 132 -12.28 -2.90 -12.98
C GLY A 132 -13.57 -3.66 -13.29
N GLY A 133 -13.52 -4.49 -14.33
CA GLY A 133 -14.66 -5.28 -14.80
C GLY A 133 -15.04 -6.43 -13.87
N ASP A 134 -16.08 -7.17 -14.25
CA ASP A 134 -16.71 -8.19 -13.39
C ASP A 134 -15.79 -9.35 -13.06
N ARG A 135 -14.81 -9.66 -13.92
CA ARG A 135 -13.81 -10.69 -13.63
C ARG A 135 -12.88 -10.25 -12.48
N ARG A 136 -12.48 -8.97 -12.43
CA ARG A 136 -11.67 -8.40 -11.33
C ARG A 136 -12.40 -8.53 -10.00
N LYS A 137 -13.68 -8.14 -10.00
CA LYS A 137 -14.56 -8.19 -8.83
C LYS A 137 -14.80 -9.63 -8.38
N SER A 138 -14.98 -10.55 -9.32
CA SER A 138 -15.14 -11.98 -9.02
C SER A 138 -13.87 -12.58 -8.40
N LEU A 139 -12.69 -12.27 -8.94
CA LEU A 139 -11.42 -12.70 -8.36
C LEU A 139 -11.23 -12.11 -6.95
N ARG A 140 -11.59 -10.84 -6.76
CA ARG A 140 -11.56 -10.20 -5.43
C ARG A 140 -12.49 -10.91 -4.44
N ARG A 141 -13.73 -11.22 -4.83
CA ARG A 141 -14.68 -11.97 -3.99
C ARG A 141 -14.13 -13.34 -3.60
N LEU A 142 -13.45 -14.02 -4.52
CA LEU A 142 -12.79 -15.30 -4.25
C LEU A 142 -11.66 -15.13 -3.22
N TYR A 143 -10.81 -14.13 -3.40
CA TYR A 143 -9.77 -13.78 -2.43
C TYR A 143 -10.37 -13.47 -1.05
N ASP A 144 -11.38 -12.62 -1.00
CA ASP A 144 -12.06 -12.20 0.22
C ASP A 144 -12.64 -13.41 0.98
N ARG A 145 -13.29 -14.33 0.26
CA ARG A 145 -13.91 -15.52 0.84
C ARG A 145 -12.90 -16.53 1.40
N TYR A 146 -11.81 -16.79 0.68
CA TYR A 146 -10.95 -17.95 0.97
C TYR A 146 -9.54 -17.61 1.46
N LEU A 147 -8.97 -16.48 1.03
CA LEU A 147 -7.55 -16.17 1.22
C LEU A 147 -7.32 -15.02 2.19
N ALA A 148 -8.23 -14.06 2.23
CA ALA A 148 -8.08 -12.86 3.05
C ALA A 148 -7.98 -13.17 4.54
N GLY A 149 -8.84 -14.05 5.06
CA GLY A 149 -8.86 -14.43 6.47
C GLY A 149 -7.50 -14.91 6.99
N PRO A 150 -6.92 -16.00 6.43
CA PRO A 150 -5.61 -16.49 6.83
C PRO A 150 -4.47 -15.46 6.69
N VAL A 151 -4.50 -14.63 5.64
CA VAL A 151 -3.50 -13.58 5.44
C VAL A 151 -3.64 -12.53 6.55
N VAL A 152 -4.78 -11.86 6.64
CA VAL A 152 -4.99 -10.73 7.55
C VAL A 152 -4.85 -11.13 9.01
N ARG A 153 -5.37 -12.29 9.41
CA ARG A 153 -5.23 -12.78 10.80
C ARG A 153 -3.79 -13.13 11.19
N SER A 154 -2.90 -13.31 10.22
CA SER A 154 -1.47 -13.55 10.51
C SER A 154 -0.70 -12.26 10.81
N ALA A 155 -1.27 -11.08 10.53
CA ALA A 155 -0.67 -9.80 10.87
C ALA A 155 -0.64 -9.62 12.39
N SER A 156 0.47 -9.11 12.90
CA SER A 156 0.63 -8.78 14.31
C SER A 156 -0.29 -7.62 14.71
N ARG A 157 -0.49 -6.65 13.81
CA ARG A 157 -1.47 -5.56 13.92
C ARG A 157 -2.05 -5.23 12.55
N VAL A 158 -3.30 -4.81 12.54
CA VAL A 158 -3.99 -4.23 11.39
C VAL A 158 -4.32 -2.79 11.73
N VAL A 159 -3.74 -1.86 10.97
CA VAL A 159 -3.98 -0.42 11.08
C VAL A 159 -5.07 -0.03 10.10
N VAL A 160 -6.10 0.62 10.60
CA VAL A 160 -7.13 1.30 9.82
C VAL A 160 -7.03 2.80 10.08
N GLN A 161 -7.36 3.61 9.08
CA GLN A 161 -7.25 5.06 9.10
C GLN A 161 -8.50 5.75 9.59
N THR A 162 -9.65 5.07 9.52
CA THR A 162 -10.94 5.57 9.99
C THR A 162 -11.75 4.45 10.65
N PRO A 163 -12.72 4.80 11.50
CA PRO A 163 -13.64 3.82 12.07
C PRO A 163 -14.43 3.07 10.98
N GLU A 164 -14.85 3.79 9.93
CA GLU A 164 -15.62 3.23 8.81
C GLU A 164 -14.80 2.22 8.00
N GLU A 165 -13.51 2.49 7.74
CA GLU A 165 -12.63 1.51 7.12
C GLU A 165 -12.55 0.22 7.96
N GLY A 166 -12.44 0.37 9.28
CA GLY A 166 -12.47 -0.76 10.21
C GLY A 166 -13.80 -1.50 10.22
N ARG A 167 -14.93 -0.81 10.07
CA ARG A 167 -16.25 -1.43 9.95
C ARG A 167 -16.34 -2.29 8.69
N LEU A 168 -16.04 -1.69 7.53
CA LEU A 168 -16.08 -2.37 6.23
C LEU A 168 -15.10 -3.55 6.13
N LEU A 169 -13.92 -3.43 6.73
CA LEU A 169 -12.97 -4.54 6.78
C LEU A 169 -13.54 -5.73 7.56
N ARG A 170 -14.24 -5.47 8.67
CA ARG A 170 -14.87 -6.51 9.53
C ARG A 170 -16.02 -7.25 8.84
N GLU A 171 -16.69 -6.62 7.88
CA GLU A 171 -17.70 -7.28 7.05
C GLU A 171 -17.11 -8.37 6.14
N VAL A 172 -15.79 -8.31 5.86
CA VAL A 172 -15.10 -9.25 4.97
C VAL A 172 -14.18 -10.21 5.71
N VAL A 173 -13.42 -9.70 6.69
CA VAL A 173 -12.51 -10.50 7.51
C VAL A 173 -12.58 -10.04 8.95
N HIS A 174 -12.42 -10.97 9.90
CA HIS A 174 -12.34 -10.63 11.32
C HIS A 174 -10.86 -10.60 11.77
N PRO A 175 -10.16 -9.45 11.65
CA PRO A 175 -8.80 -9.30 12.15
C PRO A 175 -8.76 -9.41 13.67
N THR A 176 -7.67 -9.97 14.20
CA THR A 176 -7.50 -10.21 15.64
C THR A 176 -7.09 -8.96 16.41
N HIS A 177 -6.32 -8.05 15.80
CA HIS A 177 -5.77 -6.87 16.47
C HIS A 177 -5.85 -5.66 15.56
N VAL A 178 -6.94 -4.91 15.64
CA VAL A 178 -7.16 -3.66 14.88
C VAL A 178 -6.78 -2.46 15.73
N VAL A 179 -6.03 -1.53 15.15
CA VAL A 179 -5.72 -0.23 15.75
C VAL A 179 -6.13 0.85 14.74
N GLU A 180 -6.80 1.88 15.24
CA GLU A 180 -7.12 3.05 14.44
C GLU A 180 -6.00 4.08 14.54
N ILE A 181 -5.42 4.45 13.41
CA ILE A 181 -4.39 5.50 13.30
C ILE A 181 -4.71 6.32 12.05
N PRO A 182 -5.35 7.50 12.21
CA PRO A 182 -5.60 8.41 11.11
C PRO A 182 -4.30 8.83 10.42
N PRO A 183 -4.30 9.03 9.09
CA PRO A 183 -3.12 9.48 8.39
C PRO A 183 -2.76 10.88 8.85
N GLY A 184 -1.46 11.10 9.09
CA GLY A 184 -0.95 12.46 9.27
C GLY A 184 -1.12 13.28 7.99
N TYR A 185 -1.24 14.59 8.15
CA TYR A 185 -1.27 15.54 7.05
C TYR A 185 0.02 16.36 7.02
N THR A 186 0.64 16.44 5.85
CA THR A 186 1.63 17.45 5.52
C THR A 186 1.03 18.30 4.40
N PRO A 187 0.86 19.63 4.59
CA PRO A 187 0.31 20.49 3.55
C PRO A 187 1.09 20.36 2.24
N LEU A 188 0.37 20.32 1.11
CA LEU A 188 1.01 20.49 -0.18
C LEU A 188 1.64 21.88 -0.21
N ALA A 189 2.85 21.98 -0.75
CA ALA A 189 3.41 23.28 -1.10
C ALA A 189 2.38 24.02 -1.97
N ALA A 190 2.12 25.29 -1.65
CA ALA A 190 1.16 26.09 -2.40
C ALA A 190 1.49 26.00 -3.89
N SER A 191 0.52 25.57 -4.70
CA SER A 191 0.70 25.58 -6.15
C SER A 191 0.87 27.03 -6.59
N PRO A 192 1.89 27.36 -7.40
CA PRO A 192 2.04 28.72 -7.94
C PRO A 192 0.86 29.16 -8.83
N LEU A 193 -0.08 28.27 -9.13
CA LEU A 193 -1.26 28.52 -9.96
C LEU A 193 -2.52 28.92 -9.17
N HIS A 194 -2.50 28.98 -7.84
CA HIS A 194 -3.64 29.51 -7.08
C HIS A 194 -3.45 30.99 -6.78
N GLY A 195 -3.74 31.82 -7.79
CA GLY A 195 -4.24 33.16 -7.56
C GLY A 195 -5.51 33.11 -6.71
N LYS A 196 -5.70 34.15 -5.89
CA LYS A 196 -6.80 34.29 -4.93
C LYS A 196 -8.17 33.92 -5.54
N GLY A 197 -8.88 32.97 -4.91
CA GLY A 197 -10.33 32.79 -5.08
C GLY A 197 -10.75 31.49 -5.75
N ALA A 198 -10.97 30.44 -4.96
CA ALA A 198 -11.79 29.30 -5.39
C ALA A 198 -12.81 28.85 -4.32
N PHE A 199 -12.82 29.48 -3.14
CA PHE A 199 -13.80 29.21 -2.08
C PHE A 199 -14.22 30.53 -1.40
N ALA A 200 -14.92 31.38 -2.14
CA ALA A 200 -15.71 32.45 -1.55
C ALA A 200 -17.17 32.00 -1.51
N THR A 201 -17.54 31.41 -0.36
CA THR A 201 -18.85 31.38 0.29
C THR A 201 -20.09 31.78 -0.54
N ALA A 202 -20.94 30.78 -0.84
CA ALA A 202 -22.36 30.97 -1.08
C ALA A 202 -23.12 30.89 0.26
N THR A 203 -23.06 31.95 1.06
CA THR A 203 -24.01 32.23 2.15
C THR A 203 -24.22 33.74 2.18
N GLY A 204 -25.44 34.18 1.89
CA GLY A 204 -25.85 35.60 1.83
C GLY A 204 -25.85 36.33 3.18
N PRO A 205 -26.40 37.54 3.23
CA PRO A 205 -27.80 37.64 3.67
C PRO A 205 -28.64 38.75 3.00
N GLY A 206 -29.97 38.59 3.07
CA GLY A 206 -30.96 39.66 3.22
C GLY A 206 -31.39 40.41 1.97
#